data_AF-A0A4V1XQ98-F1
#
_entry.id   AF-A0A4V1XQ98-F1
#
_cell.length_a   1.000
_cell.length_b   1.000
_cell.length_c   1.000
_cell.angle_alpha   90.00
_cell.angle_beta   90.00
_cell.angle_gamma   90.00
#
_symmetry.space_group_name_H-M   'P 1'
#
loop_
_entity.id
_entity.type
_entity.pdbx_description
1 polymer ?
#
loop_
_entity_poly.entity_id
_entity_poly.type
_entity_poly.pdbx_seq_one_letter_code
_entity_poly.pdbx_strand_id
1 'polypeptide(L)'
;MSSNHPILALLDRLMYQAYAIRPVGEAVLFNDGGFFDQSPTVNNHGVRQFTTEFYPELALSDPTTSRRIYGDESSVDACYGTDAMLALDWEIQAWIKEANGPAMVIDFPAAPLERVRTFVDIITHITWLGGVSYHALNAGEPVATSGVLPLHPVALYAPPPEPKGVKDLLRFLPDEQKSVEQIALLARFNRPQLVQSQETLHMFNDKTLLERGRREVVFVNERFVVGMHEISEDISGKSFDEEGLRQDVLLQWIQPLFA
;
A
#
# COMPACT_ATOMS: atom_id res chain seq x y z
N MET A 1 4.81 19.72 -12.46
CA MET A 1 3.74 20.48 -11.77
C MET A 1 4.37 21.43 -10.78
N SER A 2 3.75 22.59 -10.55
CA SER A 2 4.16 23.61 -9.61
C SER A 2 3.91 23.16 -8.16
N SER A 3 4.76 23.60 -7.23
CA SER A 3 4.55 23.39 -5.78
C SER A 3 3.27 24.04 -5.24
N ASN A 4 2.63 24.91 -6.02
CA ASN A 4 1.35 25.53 -5.70
C ASN A 4 0.16 24.77 -6.32
N HIS A 5 0.41 23.72 -7.12
CA HIS A 5 -0.65 22.96 -7.76
C HIS A 5 -1.33 22.05 -6.71
N PRO A 6 -2.67 22.10 -6.55
CA PRO A 6 -3.36 21.38 -5.48
C PRO A 6 -3.20 19.86 -5.57
N ILE A 7 -3.19 19.32 -6.79
CA ILE A 7 -2.92 17.89 -7.01
C ILE A 7 -1.48 17.51 -6.63
N LEU A 8 -0.47 18.37 -6.85
CA LEU A 8 0.89 18.02 -6.43
C LEU A 8 0.98 17.96 -4.91
N ALA A 9 0.34 18.90 -4.20
CA ALA A 9 0.27 18.85 -2.74
C ALA A 9 -0.43 17.57 -2.23
N LEU A 10 -1.47 17.12 -2.92
CA LEU A 10 -2.14 15.85 -2.64
C LEU A 10 -1.19 14.66 -2.84
N LEU A 11 -0.49 14.60 -3.98
CA LEU A 11 0.46 13.54 -4.29
C LEU A 11 1.64 13.52 -3.31
N ASP A 12 2.18 14.67 -2.94
CA ASP A 12 3.27 14.78 -1.96
C ASP A 12 2.86 14.21 -0.60
N ARG A 13 1.60 14.45 -0.20
CA ARG A 13 1.03 13.88 1.02
C ARG A 13 0.88 12.35 0.91
N LEU A 14 0.34 11.85 -0.21
CA LEU A 14 0.17 10.41 -0.45
C LEU A 14 1.52 9.66 -0.55
N MET A 15 2.56 10.34 -1.03
CA MET A 15 3.89 9.78 -1.23
C MET A 15 4.86 10.08 -0.08
N TYR A 16 4.34 10.53 1.07
CA TYR A 16 5.16 10.83 2.24
C TYR A 16 6.06 9.65 2.61
N GLN A 17 7.37 9.91 2.68
CA GLN A 17 8.45 8.93 2.94
C GLN A 17 8.61 7.80 1.90
N ALA A 18 7.79 7.72 0.84
CA ALA A 18 7.86 6.63 -0.13
C ALA A 18 9.26 6.46 -0.77
N TYR A 19 9.95 7.58 -1.01
CA TYR A 19 11.31 7.57 -1.58
C TYR A 19 12.41 7.12 -0.61
N ALA A 20 12.14 7.00 0.69
CA ALA A 20 13.09 6.45 1.64
C ALA A 20 13.18 4.91 1.56
N ILE A 21 12.12 4.25 1.08
CA ILE A 21 11.99 2.78 1.13
C ILE A 21 13.07 2.08 0.32
N ARG A 22 13.34 2.49 -0.92
CA ARG A 22 14.36 1.81 -1.76
C ARG A 22 15.77 1.99 -1.20
N PRO A 23 16.26 3.22 -0.89
CA PRO A 23 17.61 3.38 -0.33
C PRO A 23 17.81 2.66 1.00
N VAL A 24 16.82 2.72 1.91
CA VAL A 24 16.89 1.98 3.18
C VAL A 24 16.91 0.48 2.92
N GLY A 25 16.03 -0.01 2.03
CA GLY A 25 15.99 -1.41 1.64
C GLY A 25 17.33 -1.91 1.10
N GLU A 26 17.96 -1.16 0.20
CA GLU A 26 19.30 -1.48 -0.32
C GLU A 26 20.39 -1.49 0.76
N ALA A 27 20.29 -0.62 1.77
CA ALA A 27 21.31 -0.48 2.80
C ALA A 27 21.19 -1.49 3.94
N VAL A 28 19.98 -1.96 4.28
CA VAL A 28 19.76 -2.78 5.49
C VAL A 28 19.00 -4.08 5.25
N LEU A 29 18.23 -4.18 4.17
CA LEU A 29 17.29 -5.29 3.95
C LEU A 29 17.84 -6.27 2.91
N PHE A 30 18.23 -5.73 1.75
CA PHE A 30 18.69 -6.46 0.57
C PHE A 30 20.20 -6.28 0.30
N ASN A 31 20.96 -5.72 1.24
CA ASN A 31 22.42 -5.70 1.15
C ASN A 31 23.00 -7.11 1.35
N ASP A 32 24.25 -7.31 0.92
CA ASP A 32 24.99 -8.54 1.20
C ASP A 32 25.07 -8.82 2.71
N GLY A 33 24.59 -10.00 3.11
CA GLY A 33 24.47 -10.41 4.51
C GLY A 33 23.35 -9.73 5.30
N GLY A 34 22.48 -8.97 4.62
CA GLY A 34 21.30 -8.31 5.20
C GLY A 34 20.21 -9.30 5.63
N PHE A 35 19.07 -8.78 6.10
CA PHE A 35 18.00 -9.63 6.64
C PHE A 35 17.45 -10.65 5.64
N PHE A 36 17.38 -10.32 4.35
CA PHE A 36 16.92 -11.30 3.33
C PHE A 36 17.97 -12.38 3.03
N ASP A 37 19.26 -12.07 3.14
CA ASP A 37 20.33 -13.07 2.94
C ASP A 37 20.44 -14.08 4.09
N GLN A 38 19.77 -13.81 5.21
CA GLN A 38 19.68 -14.77 6.31
C GLN A 38 18.69 -15.91 6.02
N SER A 39 17.89 -15.80 4.94
CA SER A 39 17.03 -16.88 4.45
C SER A 39 17.82 -17.85 3.56
N PRO A 40 17.82 -19.17 3.84
CA PRO A 40 18.45 -20.15 2.97
C PRO A 40 17.71 -20.38 1.64
N THR A 41 16.48 -19.86 1.44
CA THR A 41 15.68 -20.13 0.24
C THR A 41 15.87 -19.10 -0.86
N VAL A 42 15.79 -17.80 -0.53
CA VAL A 42 15.88 -16.70 -1.48
C VAL A 42 16.78 -15.63 -0.88
N ASN A 43 17.90 -15.36 -1.56
CA ASN A 43 18.84 -14.31 -1.18
C ASN A 43 18.52 -12.98 -1.89
N ASN A 44 19.34 -11.97 -1.62
CA ASN A 44 19.17 -10.62 -2.15
C ASN A 44 19.18 -10.57 -3.69
N HIS A 45 19.92 -11.46 -4.35
CA HIS A 45 19.98 -11.52 -5.80
C HIS A 45 18.68 -12.09 -6.37
N GLY A 46 18.14 -13.14 -5.73
CA GLY A 46 16.86 -13.74 -6.09
C GLY A 46 15.70 -12.74 -5.98
N VAL A 47 15.67 -11.91 -4.93
CA VAL A 47 14.66 -10.85 -4.79
C VAL A 47 14.74 -9.85 -5.96
N ARG A 48 15.94 -9.38 -6.30
CA ARG A 48 16.12 -8.42 -7.40
C ARG A 48 15.76 -9.01 -8.75
N GLN A 49 16.12 -10.27 -8.98
CA GLN A 49 15.75 -10.99 -10.19
C GLN A 49 14.23 -11.10 -10.30
N PHE A 50 13.56 -11.56 -9.25
CA PHE A 50 12.10 -11.64 -9.21
C PHE A 50 11.46 -10.28 -9.52
N THR A 51 11.87 -9.21 -8.84
CA THR A 51 11.32 -7.87 -9.12
C THR A 51 11.55 -7.45 -10.57
N THR A 52 12.74 -7.71 -11.13
CA THR A 52 13.08 -7.35 -12.51
C THR A 52 12.23 -8.11 -13.53
N GLU A 53 12.01 -9.40 -13.30
CA GLU A 53 11.26 -10.28 -14.21
C GLU A 53 9.75 -9.99 -14.20
N PHE A 54 9.18 -9.67 -13.04
CA PHE A 54 7.75 -9.42 -12.89
C PHE A 54 7.35 -7.95 -13.15
N TYR A 55 8.28 -7.00 -13.09
CA TYR A 55 7.96 -5.57 -13.29
C TYR A 55 7.24 -5.27 -14.62
N PRO A 56 7.61 -5.88 -15.77
CA PRO A 56 6.91 -5.64 -17.04
C PRO A 56 5.45 -6.12 -17.08
N GLU A 57 5.06 -7.02 -16.17
CA GLU A 57 3.68 -7.54 -16.08
C GLU A 57 2.76 -6.63 -15.25
N LEU A 58 3.31 -5.60 -14.60
CA LEU A 58 2.54 -4.66 -13.79
C LEU A 58 1.73 -3.73 -14.70
N ALA A 59 0.42 -3.91 -14.69
CA ALA A 59 -0.55 -2.95 -15.19
C ALA A 59 -1.13 -2.13 -14.01
N LEU A 60 -1.54 -0.89 -14.27
CA LEU A 60 -2.43 -0.19 -13.35
C LEU A 60 -3.72 -1.02 -13.23
N SER A 61 -3.93 -1.63 -12.06
CA SER A 61 -5.08 -2.53 -11.89
C SER A 61 -6.40 -1.77 -11.92
N ASP A 62 -7.47 -2.49 -12.27
CA ASP A 62 -8.83 -1.95 -12.40
C ASP A 62 -9.25 -1.17 -11.13
N PRO A 63 -9.59 0.14 -11.25
CA PRO A 63 -9.95 0.98 -10.12
C PRO A 63 -11.28 0.59 -9.43
N THR A 64 -12.03 -0.40 -9.94
CA THR A 64 -13.32 -0.83 -9.36
C THR A 64 -13.25 -1.18 -7.87
N THR A 65 -12.20 -1.86 -7.41
CA THR A 65 -12.03 -2.18 -5.97
C THR A 65 -11.75 -0.92 -5.14
N SER A 66 -10.99 0.03 -5.69
CA SER A 66 -10.60 1.27 -5.00
C SER A 66 -11.77 2.25 -4.83
N ARG A 67 -12.67 2.36 -5.81
CA ARG A 67 -13.88 3.21 -5.72
C ARG A 67 -14.83 2.79 -4.61
N ARG A 68 -14.92 1.48 -4.31
CA ARG A 68 -15.77 0.98 -3.23
C ARG A 68 -15.30 1.42 -1.84
N ILE A 69 -14.00 1.68 -1.67
CA ILE A 69 -13.39 2.08 -0.40
C ILE A 69 -13.37 3.60 -0.24
N TYR A 70 -13.08 4.35 -1.32
CA TYR A 70 -12.84 5.79 -1.25
C TYR A 70 -14.01 6.67 -1.73
N GLY A 71 -15.08 6.09 -2.28
CA GLY A 71 -16.27 6.81 -2.73
C GLY A 71 -16.11 7.56 -4.07
N ASP A 72 -17.22 8.13 -4.56
CA ASP A 72 -17.30 8.84 -5.86
C ASP A 72 -17.04 10.36 -5.77
N GLU A 73 -17.00 10.96 -4.57
CA GLU A 73 -16.71 12.39 -4.36
C GLU A 73 -15.23 12.58 -3.99
N SER A 74 -14.40 13.04 -4.93
CA SER A 74 -12.95 13.15 -4.73
C SER A 74 -12.47 14.60 -4.59
N SER A 75 -11.28 14.79 -4.02
CA SER A 75 -10.60 16.10 -4.02
C SER A 75 -10.30 16.61 -5.43
N VAL A 76 -10.28 15.72 -6.43
CA VAL A 76 -10.14 16.09 -7.85
C VAL A 76 -11.41 16.79 -8.35
N ASP A 77 -12.60 16.30 -8.01
CA ASP A 77 -13.88 16.96 -8.36
C ASP A 77 -13.98 18.37 -7.75
N ALA A 78 -13.47 18.54 -6.53
CA ALA A 78 -13.37 19.85 -5.88
C ALA A 78 -12.41 20.82 -6.59
N CYS A 79 -11.39 20.29 -7.30
CA CYS A 79 -10.43 21.10 -8.06
C CYS A 79 -10.91 21.39 -9.49
N TYR A 80 -11.59 20.45 -10.14
CA TYR A 80 -12.01 20.52 -11.54
C TYR A 80 -13.52 20.31 -11.66
N GLY A 81 -14.28 21.41 -11.76
CA GLY A 81 -15.73 21.33 -11.90
C GLY A 81 -16.22 20.87 -13.28
N THR A 82 -15.34 20.79 -14.29
CA THR A 82 -15.66 20.31 -15.65
C THR A 82 -14.45 19.68 -16.34
N ASP A 83 -14.71 18.78 -17.29
CA ASP A 83 -13.71 18.21 -18.21
C ASP A 83 -12.90 19.29 -18.95
N ALA A 84 -13.56 20.38 -19.35
CA ALA A 84 -12.89 21.50 -20.03
C ALA A 84 -11.83 22.17 -19.16
N MET A 85 -12.05 22.29 -17.84
CA MET A 85 -11.06 22.85 -16.92
C MET A 85 -9.82 21.96 -16.84
N LEU A 86 -10.00 20.64 -16.77
CA LEU A 86 -8.90 19.68 -16.75
C LEU A 86 -8.11 19.67 -18.07
N ALA A 87 -8.81 19.70 -19.20
CA ALA A 87 -8.19 19.72 -20.52
C ALA A 87 -7.30 20.97 -20.73
N LEU A 88 -7.64 22.09 -20.07
CA LEU A 88 -6.88 23.34 -20.12
C LEU A 88 -5.74 23.41 -19.09
N ASP A 89 -5.64 22.45 -18.17
CA ASP A 89 -4.59 22.41 -17.17
C ASP A 89 -3.29 21.84 -17.74
N TRP A 90 -2.45 22.73 -18.26
CA TRP A 90 -1.19 22.37 -18.90
C TRP A 90 -0.21 21.64 -17.96
N GLU A 91 -0.31 21.83 -16.64
CA GLU A 91 0.57 21.13 -15.70
C GLU A 91 0.18 19.66 -15.55
N ILE A 92 -1.12 19.38 -15.50
CA ILE A 92 -1.63 18.01 -15.56
C ILE A 92 -1.32 17.39 -16.92
N GLN A 93 -1.60 18.07 -18.02
CA GLN A 93 -1.29 17.51 -19.35
C GLN A 93 0.21 17.20 -19.50
N ALA A 94 1.09 18.06 -18.97
CA ALA A 94 2.53 17.81 -18.95
C ALA A 94 2.89 16.59 -18.09
N TRP A 95 2.28 16.42 -16.91
CA TRP A 95 2.50 15.26 -16.05
C TRP A 95 2.09 13.94 -16.71
N ILE A 96 0.91 13.90 -17.35
CA ILE A 96 0.44 12.70 -18.07
C ILE A 96 1.34 12.37 -19.26
N LYS A 97 1.80 13.40 -19.99
CA LYS A 97 2.77 13.22 -21.10
C LYS A 97 4.12 12.73 -20.59
N GLU A 98 4.59 13.23 -19.44
CA GLU A 98 5.83 12.79 -18.81
C GLU A 98 5.74 11.32 -18.40
N ALA A 99 4.63 10.93 -17.75
CA ALA A 99 4.35 9.56 -17.32
C ALA A 99 4.41 8.57 -18.49
N ASN A 100 3.73 8.87 -19.60
CA ASN A 100 3.71 8.03 -20.81
C ASN A 100 4.99 8.11 -21.66
N GLY A 101 5.84 9.10 -21.41
CA GLY A 101 7.02 9.40 -22.23
C GLY A 101 8.31 9.12 -21.46
N PRO A 102 9.06 10.16 -21.02
CA PRO A 102 10.34 9.99 -20.36
C PRO A 102 10.31 9.11 -19.10
N ALA A 103 9.23 9.13 -18.32
CA ALA A 103 9.12 8.32 -17.10
C ALA A 103 8.76 6.85 -17.38
N MET A 104 8.33 6.53 -18.60
CA MET A 104 8.04 5.16 -19.06
C MET A 104 7.11 4.37 -18.12
N VAL A 105 6.09 5.03 -17.57
CA VAL A 105 5.09 4.37 -16.73
C VAL A 105 4.29 3.40 -17.60
N ILE A 106 4.23 2.14 -17.16
CA ILE A 106 3.54 1.06 -17.87
C ILE A 106 2.03 1.23 -17.68
N ASP A 107 1.28 1.11 -18.79
CA ASP A 107 -0.19 1.11 -18.83
C ASP A 107 -0.84 2.34 -18.14
N PHE A 108 -0.25 3.51 -18.34
CA PHE A 108 -0.79 4.79 -17.84
C PHE A 108 -1.81 5.39 -18.82
N PRO A 109 -2.88 6.07 -18.35
CA PRO A 109 -3.81 6.75 -19.24
C PRO A 109 -3.09 7.74 -20.17
N ALA A 110 -3.38 7.66 -21.47
CA ALA A 110 -2.71 8.47 -22.49
C ALA A 110 -3.05 9.97 -22.38
N ALA A 111 -2.13 10.82 -22.85
CA ALA A 111 -2.40 12.24 -23.04
C ALA A 111 -3.11 12.50 -24.39
N PRO A 112 -3.99 13.52 -24.49
CA PRO A 112 -4.42 14.41 -23.39
C PRO A 112 -5.39 13.72 -22.43
N LEU A 113 -5.31 14.09 -21.15
CA LEU A 113 -6.27 13.65 -20.13
C LEU A 113 -7.45 14.61 -20.11
N GLU A 114 -8.56 14.21 -20.73
CA GLU A 114 -9.69 15.12 -20.98
C GLU A 114 -10.85 14.92 -20.00
N ARG A 115 -10.95 13.75 -19.36
CA ARG A 115 -12.09 13.41 -18.48
C ARG A 115 -11.69 13.49 -17.02
N VAL A 116 -12.39 14.32 -16.25
CA VAL A 116 -12.22 14.41 -14.78
C VAL A 116 -12.35 13.04 -14.15
N ARG A 117 -13.33 12.25 -14.59
CA ARG A 117 -13.51 10.87 -14.09
C ARG A 117 -12.27 9.98 -14.26
N THR A 118 -11.57 10.07 -15.40
CA THR A 118 -10.33 9.31 -15.58
C THR A 118 -9.23 9.82 -14.65
N PHE A 119 -9.23 11.10 -14.32
CA PHE A 119 -8.30 11.65 -13.35
C PHE A 119 -8.60 11.21 -11.91
N VAL A 120 -9.88 11.18 -11.53
CA VAL A 120 -10.34 10.60 -10.26
C VAL A 120 -9.82 9.17 -10.13
N ASP A 121 -9.94 8.35 -11.18
CA ASP A 121 -9.46 6.96 -11.15
C ASP A 121 -7.96 6.86 -10.88
N ILE A 122 -7.14 7.72 -11.50
CA ILE A 122 -5.69 7.74 -11.27
C ILE A 122 -5.38 8.06 -9.80
N ILE A 123 -5.98 9.12 -9.25
CA ILE A 123 -5.70 9.58 -7.87
C ILE A 123 -6.23 8.58 -6.84
N THR A 124 -7.42 8.03 -7.05
CA THR A 124 -7.99 7.00 -6.20
C THR A 124 -7.12 5.74 -6.21
N HIS A 125 -6.58 5.35 -7.37
CA HIS A 125 -5.68 4.20 -7.44
C HIS A 125 -4.36 4.43 -6.69
N ILE A 126 -3.73 5.60 -6.83
CA ILE A 126 -2.52 5.96 -6.07
C ILE A 126 -2.81 5.96 -4.56
N THR A 127 -3.97 6.48 -4.16
CA THR A 127 -4.43 6.48 -2.76
C THR A 127 -4.61 5.06 -2.24
N TRP A 128 -5.22 4.17 -3.03
CA TRP A 128 -5.37 2.76 -2.69
C TRP A 128 -4.03 2.02 -2.57
N LEU A 129 -3.07 2.31 -3.45
CA LEU A 129 -1.74 1.69 -3.40
C LEU A 129 -1.03 2.01 -2.07
N GLY A 130 -0.97 3.30 -1.72
CA GLY A 130 -0.29 3.77 -0.51
C GLY A 130 -1.07 3.45 0.78
N GLY A 131 -2.40 3.49 0.72
CA GLY A 131 -3.27 3.37 1.89
C GLY A 131 -3.78 1.96 2.17
N VAL A 132 -3.92 1.08 1.18
CA VAL A 132 -4.57 -0.23 1.36
C VAL A 132 -3.68 -1.36 0.88
N SER A 133 -3.26 -1.32 -0.39
CA SER A 133 -2.51 -2.43 -1.00
C SER A 133 -1.22 -2.73 -0.28
N TYR A 134 -0.45 -1.69 0.07
CA TYR A 134 0.80 -1.85 0.80
C TYR A 134 0.59 -2.55 2.14
N HIS A 135 -0.45 -2.17 2.88
CA HIS A 135 -0.75 -2.74 4.20
C HIS A 135 -1.36 -4.15 4.15
N ALA A 136 -1.98 -4.53 3.03
CA ALA A 136 -2.49 -5.88 2.82
C ALA A 136 -1.38 -6.90 2.48
N LEU A 137 -0.18 -6.45 2.09
CA LEU A 137 0.93 -7.31 1.69
C LEU A 137 2.18 -7.15 2.58
N ASN A 138 2.27 -6.05 3.33
CA ASN A 138 3.42 -5.67 4.13
C ASN A 138 2.94 -4.97 5.41
N ALA A 139 3.71 -4.02 5.94
CA ALA A 139 3.46 -3.37 7.22
C ALA A 139 3.24 -4.41 8.33
N GLY A 140 2.07 -4.41 8.97
CA GLY A 140 1.73 -5.34 10.03
C GLY A 140 1.22 -6.71 9.55
N GLU A 141 0.89 -6.88 8.27
CA GLU A 141 0.26 -8.12 7.80
C GLU A 141 1.18 -9.35 7.95
N PRO A 142 2.47 -9.33 7.58
CA PRO A 142 3.30 -10.52 7.65
C PRO A 142 3.49 -11.06 9.07
N VAL A 143 3.68 -10.19 10.07
CA VAL A 143 3.87 -10.65 11.46
C VAL A 143 2.59 -11.24 12.04
N ALA A 144 1.44 -10.87 11.49
CA ALA A 144 0.17 -11.16 12.11
C ALA A 144 -0.66 -12.22 11.37
N THR A 145 -0.39 -12.45 10.07
CA THR A 145 -1.03 -13.49 9.26
C THR A 145 -0.04 -14.24 8.36
N SER A 146 0.41 -13.64 7.25
CA SER A 146 1.13 -14.38 6.18
C SER A 146 2.53 -14.91 6.54
N GLY A 147 3.09 -14.53 7.69
CA GLY A 147 4.37 -14.99 8.22
C GLY A 147 4.27 -15.66 9.58
N VAL A 148 3.07 -16.08 10.00
CA VAL A 148 2.84 -16.76 11.28
C VAL A 148 3.31 -18.22 11.20
N LEU A 149 4.27 -18.56 12.06
CA LEU A 149 4.75 -19.92 12.26
C LEU A 149 3.69 -20.80 12.96
N PRO A 150 3.64 -22.12 12.68
CA PRO A 150 4.57 -22.87 11.85
C PRO A 150 4.18 -22.95 10.37
N LEU A 151 3.04 -22.40 9.97
CA LEU A 151 2.47 -22.59 8.63
C LEU A 151 3.16 -21.74 7.56
N HIS A 152 3.80 -20.63 7.95
CA HIS A 152 4.43 -19.70 7.02
C HIS A 152 5.88 -19.39 7.43
N PRO A 153 6.79 -20.39 7.39
CA PRO A 153 8.21 -20.11 7.58
C PRO A 153 8.76 -19.34 6.37
N VAL A 154 9.59 -18.33 6.61
CA VAL A 154 10.22 -17.56 5.51
C VAL A 154 11.25 -18.39 4.74
N ALA A 155 11.64 -19.54 5.27
CA ALA A 155 12.54 -20.48 4.64
C ALA A 155 12.30 -21.93 5.09
N LEU A 156 12.69 -22.88 4.24
CA LEU A 156 12.71 -24.29 4.59
C LEU A 156 14.15 -24.76 4.83
N TYR A 157 14.35 -25.57 5.87
CA TYR A 157 15.68 -25.97 6.35
C TYR A 157 16.08 -27.41 5.95
N ALA A 158 15.23 -28.09 5.18
CA ALA A 158 15.51 -29.40 4.61
C ALA A 158 14.96 -29.49 3.17
N PRO A 159 15.59 -30.29 2.29
CA PRO A 159 15.13 -30.46 0.92
C PRO A 159 13.73 -31.08 0.88
N PRO A 160 12.90 -30.74 -0.13
CA PRO A 160 11.58 -31.34 -0.31
C PRO A 160 11.65 -32.88 -0.25
N PRO A 161 10.71 -33.55 0.44
CA PRO A 161 10.78 -34.99 0.60
C PRO A 161 10.52 -35.73 -0.72
N GLU A 162 11.35 -36.73 -1.02
CA GLU A 162 11.16 -37.61 -2.18
C GLU A 162 10.00 -38.61 -1.97
N PRO A 163 9.90 -39.34 -0.84
CA PRO A 163 8.74 -40.17 -0.56
C PRO A 163 7.63 -39.42 0.19
N LYS A 164 6.38 -39.84 -0.07
CA LYS A 164 5.23 -39.44 0.75
C LYS A 164 5.32 -40.02 2.17
N GLY A 165 4.53 -39.47 3.09
CA GLY A 165 4.32 -40.06 4.42
C GLY A 165 5.32 -39.61 5.49
N VAL A 166 6.03 -38.50 5.25
CA VAL A 166 6.89 -37.85 6.24
C VAL A 166 6.10 -37.56 7.52
N LYS A 167 6.65 -37.97 8.66
CA LYS A 167 6.04 -37.81 9.99
C LYS A 167 6.65 -36.69 10.81
N ASP A 168 7.93 -36.41 10.58
CA ASP A 168 8.66 -35.33 11.23
C ASP A 168 8.77 -34.13 10.28
N LEU A 169 8.03 -33.07 10.61
CA LEU A 169 8.04 -31.80 9.89
C LEU A 169 9.01 -30.78 10.51
N LEU A 170 9.48 -30.98 11.74
CA LEU A 170 10.31 -29.98 12.44
C LEU A 170 11.61 -29.72 11.71
N ARG A 171 12.20 -30.74 11.09
CA ARG A 171 13.42 -30.60 10.27
C ARG A 171 13.31 -29.63 9.10
N PHE A 172 12.10 -29.31 8.65
CA PHE A 172 11.87 -28.34 7.56
C PHE A 172 11.65 -26.92 8.09
N LEU A 173 11.29 -26.79 9.36
CA LEU A 173 10.94 -25.53 9.99
C LEU A 173 12.19 -24.85 10.59
N PRO A 174 12.14 -23.52 10.82
CA PRO A 174 13.15 -22.85 11.60
C PRO A 174 13.23 -23.45 13.02
N ASP A 175 14.45 -23.50 13.58
CA ASP A 175 14.66 -23.76 15.00
C ASP A 175 14.16 -22.59 15.87
N GLU A 176 14.33 -22.68 17.18
CA GLU A 176 13.86 -21.66 18.11
C GLU A 176 14.51 -20.29 17.83
N GLN A 177 15.81 -20.26 17.53
CA GLN A 177 16.52 -19.02 17.26
C GLN A 177 16.02 -18.38 15.96
N LYS A 178 15.93 -19.17 14.88
CA LYS A 178 15.45 -18.70 13.57
C LYS A 178 13.97 -18.31 13.59
N SER A 179 13.18 -18.94 14.45
CA SER A 179 11.79 -18.55 14.68
C SER A 179 11.70 -17.16 15.31
N VAL A 180 12.51 -16.88 16.33
CA VAL A 180 12.58 -15.55 16.97
C VAL A 180 13.09 -14.49 15.99
N GLU A 181 14.11 -14.81 15.19
CA GLU A 181 14.63 -13.89 14.17
C GLU A 181 13.58 -13.54 13.12
N GLN A 182 12.81 -14.52 12.62
CA GLN A 182 11.69 -14.28 11.69
C GLN A 182 10.65 -13.35 12.32
N ILE A 183 10.16 -13.67 13.52
CA ILE A 183 9.13 -12.87 14.19
C ILE A 183 9.63 -11.44 14.43
N ALA A 184 10.88 -11.28 14.88
CA ALA A 184 11.47 -9.98 15.14
C ALA A 184 11.63 -9.14 13.86
N LEU A 185 11.99 -9.76 12.73
CA LEU A 185 12.08 -9.08 11.45
C LEU A 185 10.70 -8.60 10.99
N LEU A 186 9.70 -9.49 10.95
CA LEU A 186 8.37 -9.14 10.47
C LEU A 186 7.70 -8.08 11.38
N ALA A 187 7.92 -8.15 12.70
CA ALA A 187 7.47 -7.14 13.64
C ALA A 187 8.06 -5.74 13.35
N ARG A 188 9.27 -5.66 12.80
CA ARG A 188 9.92 -4.38 12.42
C ARG A 188 9.31 -3.76 11.17
N PHE A 189 8.45 -4.43 10.43
CA PHE A 189 7.66 -3.81 9.36
C PHE A 189 6.40 -3.11 9.91
N ASN A 190 5.92 -3.51 11.09
CA ASN A 190 4.78 -2.88 11.72
C ASN A 190 5.12 -1.49 12.31
N ARG A 191 4.14 -0.59 12.36
CA ARG A 191 4.27 0.79 12.86
C ARG A 191 3.10 1.17 13.77
N PRO A 192 3.02 0.61 15.00
CA PRO A 192 1.92 0.93 15.92
C PRO A 192 1.86 2.40 16.34
N GLN A 193 2.97 3.14 16.17
CA GLN A 193 3.03 4.57 16.49
C GLN A 193 2.13 5.42 15.58
N LEU A 194 1.76 4.94 14.38
CA LEU A 194 0.93 5.69 13.45
C LEU A 194 -0.47 5.99 13.98
N VAL A 195 -1.01 5.10 14.82
CA VAL A 195 -2.28 5.32 15.54
C VAL A 195 -2.16 6.50 16.51
N GLN A 196 -1.00 6.65 17.16
CA GLN A 196 -0.75 7.73 18.12
C GLN A 196 -0.42 9.06 17.43
N SER A 197 0.24 9.01 16.26
CA SER A 197 0.62 10.21 15.51
C SER A 197 -0.50 10.79 14.65
N GLN A 198 -1.69 10.17 14.63
CA GLN A 198 -2.80 10.58 13.77
C GLN A 198 -2.36 10.64 12.29
N GLU A 199 -1.45 9.78 11.83
CA GLU A 199 -0.98 9.80 10.44
C GLU A 199 -1.80 8.90 9.51
N THR A 200 -2.65 8.05 10.10
CA THR A 200 -3.36 6.95 9.46
C THR A 200 -4.72 7.36 8.89
N LEU A 201 -5.60 7.93 9.71
CA LEU A 201 -6.94 8.38 9.30
C LEU A 201 -6.91 9.75 8.59
N HIS A 202 -5.81 10.49 8.77
CA HIS A 202 -5.67 11.88 8.37
C HIS A 202 -4.87 12.03 7.08
N MET A 203 -5.07 11.06 6.17
CA MET A 203 -4.41 11.05 4.86
C MET A 203 -4.57 12.39 4.13
N PHE A 204 -5.77 12.98 4.19
CA PHE A 204 -6.07 14.31 3.62
C PHE A 204 -6.20 15.43 4.66
N ASN A 205 -6.02 15.13 5.96
CA ASN A 205 -6.16 16.09 7.05
C ASN A 205 -4.81 16.73 7.42
N ASP A 206 -4.04 17.11 6.39
CA ASP A 206 -2.83 17.90 6.55
C ASP A 206 -3.19 19.39 6.62
N LYS A 207 -2.65 20.10 7.61
CA LYS A 207 -2.95 21.52 7.82
C LYS A 207 -2.59 22.38 6.61
N THR A 208 -1.46 22.09 5.95
CA THR A 208 -1.01 22.85 4.78
C THR A 208 -1.92 22.59 3.58
N LEU A 209 -2.36 21.34 3.39
CA LEU A 209 -3.33 20.96 2.35
C LEU A 209 -4.69 21.65 2.57
N LEU A 210 -5.18 21.65 3.81
CA LEU A 210 -6.49 22.21 4.15
C LEU A 210 -6.51 23.74 4.19
N GLU A 211 -5.45 24.40 4.69
CA GLU A 211 -5.35 25.88 4.70
C GLU A 211 -5.22 26.47 3.29
N ARG A 212 -4.63 25.71 2.36
CA ARG A 212 -4.54 26.10 0.94
C ARG A 212 -5.74 25.61 0.12
N GLY A 213 -6.52 24.68 0.66
CA GLY A 213 -7.67 24.08 0.01
C GLY A 213 -8.86 25.04 -0.09
N ARG A 214 -9.72 24.81 -1.08
CA ARG A 214 -11.05 25.45 -1.10
C ARG A 214 -11.95 24.78 -0.07
N ARG A 215 -13.07 25.42 0.30
CA ARG A 215 -14.03 24.86 1.29
C ARG A 215 -14.51 23.46 0.90
N GLU A 216 -14.62 23.21 -0.39
CA GLU A 216 -15.02 21.92 -0.96
C GLU A 216 -13.99 20.81 -0.65
N VAL A 217 -12.69 21.11 -0.64
CA VAL A 217 -11.63 20.15 -0.27
C VAL A 217 -11.71 19.79 1.21
N VAL A 218 -11.99 20.78 2.07
CA VAL A 218 -12.18 20.58 3.51
C VAL A 218 -13.40 19.69 3.76
N PHE A 219 -14.52 19.96 3.08
CA PHE A 219 -15.73 19.17 3.19
C PHE A 219 -15.54 17.71 2.74
N VAL A 220 -14.84 17.49 1.62
CA VAL A 220 -14.51 16.13 1.16
C VAL A 220 -13.62 15.41 2.17
N ASN A 221 -12.64 16.09 2.78
CA ASN A 221 -11.81 15.51 3.84
C ASN A 221 -12.64 15.13 5.08
N GLU A 222 -13.57 15.97 5.53
CA GLU A 222 -14.45 15.66 6.66
C GLU A 222 -15.29 14.41 6.40
N ARG A 223 -15.88 14.29 5.20
CA ARG A 223 -16.63 13.09 4.80
C ARG A 223 -15.74 11.85 4.73
N PHE A 224 -14.52 11.99 4.21
CA PHE A 224 -13.55 10.91 4.16
C PHE A 224 -13.22 10.41 5.58
N VAL A 225 -12.88 11.31 6.50
CA VAL A 225 -12.58 10.96 7.90
C VAL A 225 -13.73 10.22 8.56
N VAL A 226 -14.97 10.68 8.38
CA VAL A 226 -16.17 10.00 8.92
C VAL A 226 -16.32 8.61 8.32
N GLY A 227 -16.25 8.48 6.98
CA GLY A 227 -16.38 7.18 6.32
C GLY A 227 -15.31 6.18 6.72
N MET A 228 -14.06 6.64 6.89
CA MET A 228 -12.98 5.77 7.36
C MET A 228 -13.17 5.35 8.81
N HIS A 229 -13.69 6.22 9.69
CA HIS A 229 -14.05 5.84 11.04
C HIS A 229 -15.16 4.78 11.07
N GLU A 230 -16.23 4.93 10.29
CA GLU A 230 -17.30 3.93 10.19
C GLU A 230 -16.78 2.56 9.74
N ILE A 231 -15.88 2.55 8.74
CA ILE A 231 -15.21 1.32 8.28
C ILE A 231 -14.33 0.72 9.39
N SER A 232 -13.62 1.57 10.15
CA SER A 232 -12.81 1.13 11.29
C SER A 232 -13.66 0.46 12.36
N GLU A 233 -14.77 1.10 12.74
CA GLU A 233 -15.67 0.60 13.75
C GLU A 233 -16.27 -0.74 13.32
N ASP A 234 -16.75 -0.85 12.07
CA ASP A 234 -17.26 -2.11 11.51
C ASP A 234 -16.22 -3.23 11.62
N ILE A 235 -15.01 -3.02 11.10
CA ILE A 235 -13.96 -4.05 11.10
C ILE A 235 -13.54 -4.41 12.54
N SER A 236 -13.46 -3.43 13.44
CA SER A 236 -13.09 -3.65 14.85
C SER A 236 -14.15 -4.42 15.62
N GLY A 237 -15.43 -4.23 15.25
CA GLY A 237 -16.59 -4.88 15.85
C GLY A 237 -16.82 -6.31 15.37
N LYS A 238 -16.17 -6.76 14.29
CA LYS A 238 -16.33 -8.14 13.78
C LYS A 238 -15.86 -9.17 14.81
N SER A 239 -16.75 -10.10 15.17
CA SER A 239 -16.46 -11.28 16.01
C SER A 239 -16.62 -12.57 15.23
N PHE A 240 -16.28 -13.70 15.85
CA PHE A 240 -16.68 -15.01 15.34
C PHE A 240 -18.20 -15.18 15.44
N ASP A 241 -18.80 -15.79 14.43
CA ASP A 241 -20.20 -16.22 14.45
C ASP A 241 -20.39 -17.53 15.23
N GLU A 242 -21.63 -18.05 15.23
CA GLU A 242 -21.99 -19.28 15.94
C GLU A 242 -21.28 -20.54 15.39
N GLU A 243 -20.75 -20.48 14.15
CA GLU A 243 -19.98 -21.56 13.53
C GLU A 243 -18.47 -21.40 13.75
N GLY A 244 -18.04 -20.36 14.47
CA GLY A 244 -16.64 -20.04 14.69
C GLY A 244 -15.96 -19.43 13.46
N LEU A 245 -16.71 -18.87 12.52
CA LEU A 245 -16.21 -18.21 11.33
C LEU A 245 -16.20 -16.69 11.52
N ARG A 246 -15.20 -16.02 10.93
CA ARG A 246 -15.13 -14.57 10.85
C ARG A 246 -14.75 -14.20 9.41
N GLN A 247 -15.65 -13.55 8.69
CA GLN A 247 -15.35 -13.02 7.36
C GLN A 247 -14.35 -11.86 7.48
N ASP A 248 -13.51 -11.69 6.47
CA ASP A 248 -12.55 -10.58 6.34
C ASP A 248 -11.41 -10.53 7.37
N VAL A 249 -10.85 -11.70 7.77
CA VAL A 249 -9.60 -11.76 8.55
C VAL A 249 -8.47 -10.93 7.92
N LEU A 250 -8.50 -10.74 6.59
CA LEU A 250 -7.57 -9.88 5.84
C LEU A 250 -7.74 -8.36 6.08
N LEU A 251 -8.94 -7.87 6.44
CA LEU A 251 -9.19 -6.42 6.62
C LEU A 251 -8.83 -5.91 8.02
N GLN A 252 -8.65 -6.79 9.01
CA GLN A 252 -8.25 -6.37 10.37
C GLN A 252 -6.87 -5.67 10.38
N TRP A 253 -6.02 -5.90 9.38
CA TRP A 253 -4.66 -5.33 9.34
C TRP A 253 -4.60 -3.94 8.74
N ILE A 254 -5.69 -3.51 8.10
CA ILE A 254 -5.89 -2.13 7.67
C ILE A 254 -6.48 -1.30 8.83
N GLN A 255 -6.87 -1.92 9.95
CA GLN A 255 -7.39 -1.21 11.13
C GLN A 255 -6.53 -0.07 11.66
N PRO A 256 -5.19 -0.19 11.77
CA PRO A 256 -4.37 0.92 12.26
C PRO A 256 -4.45 2.14 11.35
N LEU A 257 -4.86 1.97 10.09
CA LEU A 257 -5.10 3.07 9.16
C LEU A 257 -6.34 3.90 9.51
N PHE A 258 -7.25 3.35 10.32
CA PHE A 258 -8.57 3.94 10.53
C PHE A 258 -8.97 4.09 12.01
N ALA A 259 -8.08 3.71 12.94
CA ALA A 259 -8.26 3.84 14.39
C ALA A 259 -7.62 5.12 14.94
#